data_AF-A0A8J5QQQ6-F1
#
_entry.id   AF-A0A8J5QQQ6-F1
#
_cell.length_a   1.000
_cell.length_b   1.000
_cell.length_c   1.000
_cell.angle_alpha   90.00
_cell.angle_beta   90.00
_cell.angle_gamma   90.00
#
_symmetry.space_group_name_H-M   'P 1'
#
loop_
_entity.id
_entity.type
_entity.pdbx_description
1 polymer ?
#
loop_
_entity_poly.entity_id
_entity_poly.type
_entity_poly.pdbx_seq_one_letter_code
_entity_poly.pdbx_strand_id
1 'polypeptide(L)'
;MTIVKVSRRKHQHKRRQVGNPIIAIIDLISLLIGSYGIYMNIMKTQLPEYFANAGHWQFLTNLALVYSLIVFLLGFIAHLIKSNWLFELKNNFHPIGLALETIVTIIYWPLRLFFLPLLAHDPDVFHLPLSTDLSIHLMPVISLLIDYLIFMPRWKIKNHTAAILVVNLTVMYWYLLEYLVDIENGAKYPYAFMDVDSVYHRMIIFSVIALIAFLQFLFLRKVYDWIVETTEEIDSAIDRKFPEKDD
;
A
#
# COMPACT_ATOMS: atom_id res chain seq x y z
N MET A 1 -18.54 -21.11 31.30
CA MET A 1 -17.71 -20.91 30.08
C MET A 1 -18.08 -19.66 29.26
N THR A 2 -19.25 -19.05 29.48
CA THR A 2 -19.76 -17.93 28.66
C THR A 2 -19.22 -16.54 29.07
N ILE A 3 -19.00 -16.30 30.37
CA ILE A 3 -18.58 -14.98 30.90
C ILE A 3 -17.15 -14.60 30.50
N VAL A 4 -16.23 -15.57 30.47
CA VAL A 4 -14.83 -15.37 30.05
C VAL A 4 -14.71 -14.97 28.58
N LYS A 5 -15.62 -15.47 27.73
CA LYS A 5 -15.65 -15.15 26.29
C LYS A 5 -16.17 -13.73 26.01
N VAL A 6 -17.04 -13.21 26.87
CA VAL A 6 -17.60 -11.85 26.77
C VAL A 6 -16.60 -10.80 27.28
N SER A 7 -15.89 -11.09 28.37
CA SER A 7 -14.81 -10.24 28.88
C SER A 7 -13.64 -10.13 27.88
N ARG A 8 -13.22 -11.23 27.25
CA ARG A 8 -12.19 -11.23 26.19
C ARG A 8 -12.53 -10.29 25.01
N ARG A 9 -13.80 -10.19 24.61
CA ARG A 9 -14.24 -9.32 23.50
C ARG A 9 -14.17 -7.81 23.80
N LYS A 10 -14.24 -7.38 25.06
CA LYS A 10 -14.25 -5.94 25.40
C LYS A 10 -12.87 -5.28 25.29
N HIS A 11 -11.78 -6.03 25.40
CA HIS A 11 -10.41 -5.48 25.33
C HIS A 11 -9.76 -5.58 23.94
N GLN A 12 -10.23 -6.47 23.05
CA GLN A 12 -9.75 -6.59 21.66
C GLN A 12 -9.86 -5.29 20.82
N HIS A 13 -10.63 -4.28 21.27
CA HIS A 13 -11.11 -3.22 20.39
C HIS A 13 -10.70 -1.78 20.72
N LYS A 14 -10.06 -1.46 21.87
CA LYS A 14 -9.82 -0.03 22.23
C LYS A 14 -9.04 0.73 21.15
N ARG A 15 -8.02 0.11 20.54
CA ARG A 15 -7.16 0.77 19.52
C ARG A 15 -7.75 0.72 18.11
N ARG A 16 -8.62 -0.25 17.82
CA ARG A 16 -9.17 -0.57 16.49
C ARG A 16 -10.57 0.01 16.27
N GLN A 17 -10.77 1.22 16.77
CA GLN A 17 -12.03 1.95 16.71
C GLN A 17 -11.80 3.34 16.14
N VAL A 18 -12.86 3.89 15.54
CA VAL A 18 -12.84 5.26 15.05
C VAL A 18 -12.62 6.25 16.21
N GLY A 19 -11.95 7.36 15.94
CA GLY A 19 -11.65 8.38 16.94
C GLY A 19 -10.32 8.19 17.69
N ASN A 20 -9.52 7.18 17.34
CA ASN A 20 -8.16 7.04 17.87
C ASN A 20 -7.22 8.16 17.36
N PRO A 21 -6.66 9.02 18.25
CA PRO A 21 -5.86 10.17 17.86
C PRO A 21 -4.47 9.79 17.34
N ILE A 22 -3.92 8.64 17.73
CA ILE A 22 -2.57 8.23 17.34
C ILE A 22 -2.54 7.92 15.84
N ILE A 23 -3.48 7.12 15.36
CA ILE A 23 -3.59 6.80 13.93
C ILE A 23 -3.98 8.04 13.12
N ALA A 24 -4.79 8.96 13.65
CA ALA A 24 -5.06 10.23 12.98
C ALA A 24 -3.78 11.06 12.75
N ILE A 25 -2.86 11.09 13.72
CA ILE A 25 -1.56 11.75 13.56
C ILE A 25 -0.70 11.03 12.50
N ILE A 26 -0.68 9.70 12.51
CA ILE A 26 0.05 8.90 11.52
C ILE A 26 -0.50 9.14 10.11
N ASP A 27 -1.82 9.15 9.94
CA ASP A 27 -2.48 9.46 8.67
C ASP A 27 -2.12 10.88 8.20
N LEU A 28 -2.14 11.88 9.08
CA LEU A 28 -1.76 13.25 8.75
C LEU A 28 -0.29 13.34 8.33
N ILE A 29 0.63 12.71 9.06
CA ILE A 29 2.05 12.67 8.69
C ILE A 29 2.24 11.99 7.33
N SER A 30 1.52 10.89 7.09
CA SER A 30 1.58 10.14 5.83
C SER A 30 1.05 10.97 4.67
N LEU A 31 -0.03 11.75 4.87
CA LEU A 31 -0.54 12.71 3.89
C LEU A 31 0.51 13.78 3.56
N LEU A 32 1.19 14.33 4.56
CA LEU A 32 2.21 15.36 4.35
C LEU A 32 3.44 14.81 3.60
N ILE A 33 3.96 13.66 4.01
CA ILE A 33 5.12 13.03 3.35
C ILE A 33 4.76 12.58 1.94
N GLY A 34 3.59 11.97 1.74
CA GLY A 34 3.15 11.53 0.42
C GLY A 34 2.85 12.70 -0.51
N SER A 35 2.29 13.80 0.00
CA SER A 35 2.10 15.03 -0.78
C SER A 35 3.43 15.67 -1.20
N TYR A 36 4.42 15.65 -0.30
CA TYR A 36 5.80 16.03 -0.65
C TYR A 36 6.35 15.12 -1.76
N GLY A 37 6.13 13.80 -1.65
CA GLY A 37 6.50 12.83 -2.68
C GLY A 37 5.86 13.12 -4.03
N ILE A 38 4.55 13.37 -4.09
CA ILE A 38 3.83 13.77 -5.30
C ILE A 38 4.41 15.06 -5.89
N TYR A 39 4.60 16.09 -5.06
CA TYR A 39 5.13 17.37 -5.51
C TYR A 39 6.52 17.22 -6.13
N MET A 40 7.42 16.50 -5.45
CA MET A 40 8.77 16.29 -5.94
C MET A 40 8.81 15.38 -7.16
N ASN A 41 8.05 14.27 -7.16
CA ASN A 41 8.12 13.25 -8.20
C ASN A 41 7.32 13.57 -9.46
N ILE A 42 6.13 14.18 -9.34
CA ILE A 42 5.22 14.42 -10.47
C ILE A 42 5.28 15.88 -10.93
N MET A 43 5.29 16.83 -10.00
CA MET A 43 5.19 18.25 -10.37
C MET A 43 6.54 18.89 -10.71
N LYS A 44 7.64 18.42 -10.09
CA LYS A 44 8.98 18.97 -10.31
C LYS A 44 9.86 18.16 -11.25
N THR A 45 9.73 16.84 -11.27
CA THR A 45 10.57 16.00 -12.12
C THR A 45 10.16 16.12 -13.58
N GLN A 46 11.12 16.48 -14.43
CA GLN A 46 11.00 16.35 -15.86
C GLN A 46 11.33 14.92 -16.26
N LEU A 47 10.43 14.29 -17.02
CA LEU A 47 10.66 12.95 -17.54
C LEU A 47 11.59 13.02 -18.76
N PRO A 48 12.45 12.01 -18.95
CA PRO A 48 13.16 11.80 -20.21
C PRO A 48 12.22 11.77 -21.42
N GLU A 49 12.74 12.06 -22.61
CA GLU A 49 11.95 12.15 -23.85
C GLU A 49 11.11 10.89 -24.12
N TYR A 50 11.70 9.71 -23.91
CA TYR A 50 11.03 8.41 -24.09
C TYR A 50 9.90 8.13 -23.07
N PHE A 51 9.72 8.98 -22.06
CA PHE A 51 8.61 8.94 -21.11
C PHE A 51 7.68 10.15 -21.22
N ALA A 52 8.06 11.20 -21.94
CA ALA A 52 7.37 12.49 -21.92
C ALA A 52 5.90 12.38 -22.38
N ASN A 53 5.64 11.63 -23.46
CA ASN A 53 4.29 11.46 -24.01
C ASN A 53 3.39 10.60 -23.12
N ALA A 54 3.90 9.46 -22.63
CA ALA A 54 3.17 8.59 -21.71
C ALA A 54 2.96 9.23 -20.32
N GLY A 55 3.85 10.14 -19.94
CA GLY A 55 3.74 10.97 -18.75
C GLY A 55 3.97 10.22 -17.43
N HIS A 56 3.68 10.89 -16.33
CA HIS A 56 3.89 10.37 -14.97
C HIS A 56 2.92 9.26 -14.56
N TRP A 57 1.81 9.10 -15.28
CA TRP A 57 0.73 8.17 -14.90
C TRP A 57 0.94 6.73 -15.39
N GLN A 58 1.97 6.49 -16.20
CA GLN A 58 2.41 5.14 -16.52
C GLN A 58 3.06 4.42 -15.34
N PHE A 59 3.56 5.14 -14.32
CA PHE A 59 4.27 4.53 -13.18
C PHE A 59 3.28 4.03 -12.13
N LEU A 60 3.28 2.72 -11.88
CA LEU A 60 2.46 2.11 -10.82
C LEU A 60 2.71 2.74 -9.44
N THR A 61 3.94 3.15 -9.14
CA THR A 61 4.29 3.88 -7.90
C THR A 61 3.42 5.13 -7.72
N ASN A 62 3.19 5.92 -8.77
CA ASN A 62 2.40 7.15 -8.68
C ASN A 62 0.91 6.86 -8.46
N LEU A 63 0.38 5.84 -9.15
CA LEU A 63 -1.00 5.40 -8.99
C LEU A 63 -1.25 4.83 -7.59
N ALA A 64 -0.32 4.00 -7.10
CA ALA A 64 -0.35 3.44 -5.76
C ALA A 64 -0.32 4.55 -4.70
N LEU A 65 0.60 5.51 -4.82
CA LEU A 65 0.73 6.61 -3.87
C LEU A 65 -0.53 7.46 -3.79
N VAL A 66 -1.14 7.81 -4.93
CA VAL A 66 -2.41 8.55 -4.94
C VAL A 66 -3.52 7.74 -4.27
N TYR A 67 -3.60 6.44 -4.53
CA TYR A 67 -4.58 5.57 -3.88
C TYR A 67 -4.36 5.54 -2.36
N SER A 68 -3.11 5.40 -1.90
CA SER A 68 -2.73 5.40 -0.49
C SER A 68 -3.05 6.73 0.18
N LEU A 69 -2.82 7.86 -0.48
CA LEU A 69 -3.22 9.18 0.01
C LEU A 69 -4.74 9.29 0.19
N ILE A 70 -5.54 8.69 -0.68
CA ILE A 70 -7.00 8.60 -0.49
C ILE A 70 -7.33 7.77 0.75
N VAL A 71 -6.67 6.63 0.96
CA VAL A 71 -6.85 5.79 2.16
C VAL A 71 -6.52 6.57 3.44
N PHE A 72 -5.37 7.25 3.49
CA PHE A 72 -4.97 8.07 4.64
C PHE A 72 -5.92 9.26 4.85
N LEU A 73 -6.41 9.89 3.78
CA LEU A 73 -7.37 10.99 3.89
C LEU A 73 -8.71 10.50 4.48
N LEU A 74 -9.21 9.36 4.01
CA LEU A 74 -10.42 8.75 4.55
C LEU A 74 -10.22 8.38 6.04
N GLY A 75 -9.07 7.82 6.39
CA GLY A 75 -8.69 7.49 7.77
C GLY A 75 -8.63 8.73 8.67
N PHE A 76 -7.86 9.73 8.27
CA PHE A 76 -7.71 10.99 8.99
C PHE A 76 -9.06 11.64 9.28
N ILE A 77 -9.90 11.81 8.25
CA ILE A 77 -11.22 12.41 8.42
C ILE A 77 -12.09 11.52 9.31
N ALA A 78 -12.11 10.20 9.09
CA ALA A 78 -12.89 9.26 9.91
C ALA A 78 -12.57 9.42 11.40
N HIS A 79 -11.28 9.44 11.75
CA HIS A 79 -10.83 9.60 13.13
C HIS A 79 -11.12 11.00 13.68
N LEU A 80 -10.93 12.05 12.89
CA LEU A 80 -11.18 13.43 13.30
C LEU A 80 -12.66 13.68 13.66
N ILE A 81 -13.59 13.24 12.82
CA ILE A 81 -15.03 13.45 13.03
C ILE A 81 -15.75 12.26 13.66
N LYS A 82 -15.00 11.22 14.08
CA LYS A 82 -15.51 9.98 14.67
C LYS A 82 -16.57 9.27 13.80
N SER A 83 -16.40 9.28 12.48
CA SER A 83 -17.35 8.70 11.52
C SER A 83 -17.09 7.22 11.26
N ASN A 84 -17.98 6.35 11.75
CA ASN A 84 -17.93 4.91 11.49
C ASN A 84 -18.05 4.57 10.00
N TRP A 85 -18.82 5.36 9.24
CA TRP A 85 -18.99 5.12 7.80
C TRP A 85 -17.68 5.33 7.03
N LEU A 86 -16.98 6.44 7.29
CA LEU A 86 -15.67 6.70 6.68
C LEU A 86 -14.63 5.68 7.13
N PHE A 87 -14.67 5.26 8.39
CA PHE A 87 -13.78 4.24 8.92
C PHE A 87 -13.95 2.89 8.20
N GLU A 88 -15.19 2.43 8.01
CA GLU A 88 -15.49 1.22 7.24
C GLU A 88 -15.13 1.38 5.77
N LEU A 89 -15.35 2.56 5.17
CA LEU A 89 -14.96 2.84 3.79
C LEU A 89 -13.43 2.75 3.62
N LYS A 90 -12.66 3.42 4.48
CA LYS A 90 -11.20 3.32 4.55
C LYS A 90 -10.77 1.86 4.70
N ASN A 91 -11.40 1.11 5.60
CA ASN A 91 -11.06 -0.30 5.83
C ASN A 91 -11.35 -1.22 4.63
N ASN A 92 -12.28 -0.85 3.75
CA ASN A 92 -12.55 -1.56 2.49
C ASN A 92 -11.55 -1.22 1.39
N PHE A 93 -11.02 0.01 1.37
CA PHE A 93 -10.04 0.46 0.38
C PHE A 93 -8.61 0.04 0.75
N HIS A 94 -8.30 0.04 2.04
CA HIS A 94 -6.97 -0.26 2.57
C HIS A 94 -6.33 -1.57 2.05
N PRO A 95 -7.04 -2.72 1.90
CA PRO A 95 -6.43 -3.94 1.34
C PRO A 95 -5.81 -3.72 -0.05
N ILE A 96 -6.45 -2.88 -0.88
CA ILE A 96 -5.96 -2.57 -2.22
C ILE A 96 -4.70 -1.70 -2.11
N GLY A 97 -4.75 -0.64 -1.30
CA GLY A 97 -3.59 0.24 -1.09
C GLY A 97 -2.38 -0.54 -0.57
N LEU A 98 -2.56 -1.38 0.46
CA LEU A 98 -1.45 -2.16 1.01
C LEU A 98 -0.92 -3.20 0.02
N ALA A 99 -1.77 -3.79 -0.82
CA ALA A 99 -1.34 -4.66 -1.90
C ALA A 99 -0.47 -3.93 -2.93
N LEU A 100 -0.94 -2.79 -3.44
CA LEU A 100 -0.21 -1.98 -4.41
C LEU A 100 1.15 -1.52 -3.87
N GLU A 101 1.17 -0.92 -2.68
CA GLU A 101 2.39 -0.36 -2.09
C GLU A 101 3.41 -1.43 -1.71
N THR A 102 2.94 -2.61 -1.30
CA THR A 102 3.85 -3.73 -1.04
C THR A 102 4.49 -4.21 -2.33
N ILE A 103 3.72 -4.37 -3.43
CA ILE A 103 4.27 -4.74 -4.73
C ILE A 103 5.30 -3.71 -5.20
N VAL A 104 4.97 -2.42 -5.13
CA VAL A 104 5.90 -1.33 -5.44
C VAL A 104 7.19 -1.47 -4.64
N THR A 105 7.09 -1.62 -3.32
CA THR A 105 8.25 -1.70 -2.42
C THR A 105 9.14 -2.92 -2.68
N ILE A 106 8.53 -4.12 -2.76
CA ILE A 106 9.29 -5.38 -2.88
C ILE A 106 9.92 -5.57 -4.26
N ILE A 107 9.40 -4.91 -5.29
CA ILE A 107 10.03 -4.87 -6.62
C ILE A 107 11.08 -3.77 -6.65
N TYR A 108 10.73 -2.55 -6.23
CA TYR A 108 11.59 -1.38 -6.35
C TYR A 108 12.92 -1.54 -5.63
N TRP A 109 12.91 -1.84 -4.32
CA TRP A 109 14.14 -1.80 -3.52
C TRP A 109 15.18 -2.85 -3.93
N PRO A 110 14.83 -4.12 -4.19
CA PRO A 110 15.79 -5.07 -4.72
C PRO A 110 16.38 -4.64 -6.06
N LEU A 111 15.58 -4.09 -6.97
CA LEU A 111 16.10 -3.59 -8.24
C LEU A 111 17.00 -2.36 -8.05
N ARG A 112 16.58 -1.39 -7.23
CA ARG A 112 17.35 -0.18 -6.92
C ARG A 112 18.71 -0.50 -6.30
N LEU A 113 18.78 -1.51 -5.42
CA LEU A 113 20.01 -1.87 -4.69
C LEU A 113 20.92 -2.82 -5.46
N PHE A 114 20.37 -3.77 -6.23
CA PHE A 114 21.14 -4.88 -6.79
C PHE A 114 21.04 -5.01 -8.31
N PHE A 115 19.99 -4.46 -8.95
CA PHE A 115 19.71 -4.67 -10.37
C PHE A 115 19.24 -3.38 -11.05
N LEU A 116 19.99 -2.29 -10.89
CA LEU A 116 19.62 -0.98 -11.41
C LEU A 116 19.31 -0.96 -12.92
N PRO A 117 20.03 -1.72 -13.79
CA PRO A 117 19.70 -1.83 -15.21
C PRO A 117 18.35 -2.44 -15.54
N LEU A 118 17.71 -3.14 -14.58
CA LEU A 118 16.34 -3.64 -14.74
C LEU A 118 15.31 -2.61 -14.28
N LEU A 119 15.69 -1.66 -13.42
CA LEU A 119 14.82 -0.60 -12.93
C LEU A 119 14.72 0.56 -13.93
N ALA A 120 15.86 1.07 -14.39
CA ALA A 120 15.97 2.28 -15.19
C ALA A 120 16.62 2.01 -16.55
N HIS A 121 16.10 2.67 -17.59
CA HIS A 121 16.63 2.58 -18.97
C HIS A 121 18.05 3.14 -19.10
N ASP A 122 18.35 4.20 -18.35
CA ASP A 122 19.68 4.84 -18.32
C ASP A 122 20.21 4.86 -16.87
N PRO A 123 20.81 3.76 -16.38
CA PRO A 123 21.23 3.63 -14.97
C PRO A 123 22.25 4.67 -14.53
N ASP A 124 23.15 5.09 -15.43
CA ASP A 124 24.26 6.01 -15.13
C ASP A 124 23.80 7.43 -14.77
N VAL A 125 22.61 7.82 -15.24
CA VAL A 125 22.02 9.15 -15.00
C VAL A 125 20.77 9.09 -14.11
N PHE A 126 20.43 7.91 -13.60
CA PHE A 126 19.25 7.73 -12.76
C PHE A 126 19.49 8.26 -11.35
N HIS A 127 18.99 9.48 -11.11
CA HIS A 127 19.10 10.16 -9.84
C HIS A 127 17.72 10.49 -9.26
N LEU A 128 17.36 9.79 -8.18
CA LEU A 128 16.19 10.10 -7.35
C LEU A 128 16.70 10.51 -5.96
N PRO A 129 16.41 11.74 -5.48
CA PRO A 129 16.80 12.15 -4.13
C PRO A 129 16.24 11.18 -3.09
N LEU A 130 17.07 10.75 -2.14
CA LEU A 130 16.68 9.75 -1.13
C LEU A 130 15.40 10.12 -0.37
N SER A 131 15.19 11.41 -0.07
CA SER A 131 13.96 11.88 0.58
C SER A 131 12.72 11.60 -0.27
N THR A 132 12.81 11.83 -1.59
CA THR A 132 11.71 11.59 -2.53
C THR A 132 11.51 10.08 -2.68
N ASP A 133 12.60 9.34 -2.80
CA ASP A 133 12.58 7.88 -2.91
C ASP A 133 11.86 7.23 -1.72
N LEU A 134 12.27 7.56 -0.50
CA LEU A 134 11.63 7.06 0.73
C LEU A 134 10.16 7.49 0.82
N SER A 135 9.82 8.70 0.37
CA SER A 135 8.45 9.21 0.44
C SER A 135 7.46 8.47 -0.48
N ILE A 136 7.92 7.95 -1.62
CA ILE A 136 7.06 7.31 -2.61
C ILE A 136 7.18 5.78 -2.64
N HIS A 137 8.32 5.21 -2.21
CA HIS A 137 8.58 3.76 -2.25
C HIS A 137 8.67 3.08 -0.87
N LEU A 138 8.62 3.81 0.24
CA LEU A 138 8.74 3.19 1.57
C LEU A 138 7.70 3.68 2.57
N MET A 139 7.52 5.00 2.71
CA MET A 139 6.56 5.56 3.65
C MET A 139 5.15 4.97 3.48
N PRO A 140 4.58 4.87 2.26
CA PRO A 140 3.20 4.41 2.10
C PRO A 140 2.98 2.99 2.63
N VAL A 141 3.87 2.06 2.29
CA VAL A 141 3.75 0.66 2.76
C VAL A 141 3.94 0.55 4.27
N ILE A 142 4.86 1.32 4.85
CA ILE A 142 5.09 1.31 6.31
C ILE A 142 3.85 1.83 7.04
N SER A 143 3.31 2.97 6.61
CA SER A 143 2.12 3.55 7.24
C SER A 143 0.91 2.63 7.15
N LEU A 144 0.66 2.02 5.98
CA LEU A 144 -0.42 1.05 5.79
C LEU A 144 -0.20 -0.25 6.60
N LEU A 145 1.04 -0.71 6.77
CA LEU A 145 1.34 -1.88 7.62
C LEU A 145 1.09 -1.59 9.09
N ILE A 146 1.54 -0.42 9.58
CA ILE A 146 1.31 0.04 10.96
C ILE A 146 -0.19 0.13 11.22
N ASP A 147 -0.92 0.78 10.31
CA ASP A 147 -2.36 0.92 10.38
C ASP A 147 -3.06 -0.46 10.41
N TYR A 148 -2.72 -1.35 9.48
CA TYR A 148 -3.32 -2.68 9.41
C TYR A 148 -3.07 -3.53 10.66
N LEU A 149 -1.84 -3.59 11.15
CA LEU A 149 -1.47 -4.50 12.24
C LEU A 149 -1.89 -3.97 13.61
N ILE A 150 -1.89 -2.64 13.80
CA ILE A 150 -2.07 -2.03 15.12
C ILE A 150 -3.47 -1.39 15.28
N PHE A 151 -3.98 -0.72 14.24
CA PHE A 151 -5.13 0.19 14.37
C PHE A 151 -6.38 -0.25 13.58
N MET A 152 -6.28 -1.26 12.72
CA MET A 152 -7.42 -1.74 11.95
C MET A 152 -8.01 -3.04 12.46
N PRO A 153 -9.33 -3.24 12.29
CA PRO A 153 -9.90 -4.57 12.35
C PRO A 153 -9.42 -5.42 11.17
N ARG A 154 -9.49 -6.74 11.34
CA ARG A 154 -9.16 -7.72 10.31
C ARG A 154 -9.96 -7.46 9.03
N TRP A 155 -9.29 -7.56 7.88
CA TRP A 155 -9.96 -7.45 6.59
C TRP A 155 -11.10 -8.45 6.43
N LYS A 156 -12.25 -7.95 5.97
CA LYS A 156 -13.48 -8.72 5.74
C LYS A 156 -13.53 -9.33 4.32
N ILE A 157 -12.65 -8.91 3.42
CA ILE A 157 -12.63 -9.38 2.03
C ILE A 157 -12.34 -10.89 1.93
N LYS A 158 -13.11 -11.59 1.11
CA LYS A 158 -12.97 -13.02 0.85
C LYS A 158 -11.83 -13.27 -0.13
N ASN A 159 -11.19 -14.45 -0.04
CA ASN A 159 -10.05 -14.78 -0.89
C ASN A 159 -10.39 -14.73 -2.39
N HIS A 160 -11.55 -15.24 -2.82
CA HIS A 160 -11.95 -15.15 -4.23
C HIS A 160 -12.19 -13.71 -4.68
N THR A 161 -12.77 -12.86 -3.82
CA THR A 161 -12.96 -11.43 -4.12
C THR A 161 -11.60 -10.73 -4.28
N ALA A 162 -10.65 -11.03 -3.39
CA ALA A 162 -9.29 -10.49 -3.50
C ALA A 162 -8.60 -10.96 -4.79
N ALA A 163 -8.73 -12.24 -5.17
CA ALA A 163 -8.18 -12.76 -6.43
C ALA A 163 -8.79 -12.04 -7.65
N ILE A 164 -10.12 -11.87 -7.67
CA ILE A 164 -10.82 -11.13 -8.73
C ILE A 164 -10.33 -9.68 -8.80
N LEU A 165 -10.19 -8.99 -7.66
CA LEU A 165 -9.67 -7.62 -7.63
C LEU A 165 -8.25 -7.53 -8.18
N VAL A 166 -7.35 -8.46 -7.80
CA VAL A 166 -5.98 -8.50 -8.30
C VAL A 166 -5.96 -8.66 -9.82
N VAL A 167 -6.75 -9.59 -10.36
CA VAL A 167 -6.85 -9.78 -11.82
C VAL A 167 -7.39 -8.52 -12.49
N ASN A 168 -8.46 -7.91 -11.96
CA ASN A 168 -9.04 -6.70 -12.53
C ASN A 168 -8.05 -5.53 -12.51
N LEU A 169 -7.38 -5.27 -11.39
CA LEU A 169 -6.39 -4.20 -11.28
C LEU A 169 -5.20 -4.44 -12.22
N THR A 170 -4.75 -5.69 -12.36
CA THR A 170 -3.68 -6.05 -13.30
C THR A 170 -4.09 -5.76 -14.74
N VAL A 171 -5.30 -6.15 -15.13
CA VAL A 171 -5.85 -5.90 -16.48
C VAL A 171 -6.07 -4.41 -16.72
N MET A 172 -6.59 -3.67 -15.73
CA MET A 172 -6.76 -2.22 -15.83
C MET A 172 -5.42 -1.50 -16.03
N TYR A 173 -4.40 -1.88 -15.27
CA TYR A 173 -3.07 -1.30 -15.43
C TYR A 173 -2.43 -1.68 -16.77
N TRP A 174 -2.65 -2.91 -17.25
CA TRP A 174 -2.24 -3.31 -18.60
C TRP A 174 -2.85 -2.39 -19.66
N TYR A 175 -4.18 -2.22 -19.66
CA TYR A 175 -4.85 -1.34 -20.63
C TYR A 175 -4.45 0.12 -20.49
N LEU A 176 -4.18 0.59 -19.28
CA LEU A 176 -3.66 1.93 -19.07
C LEU A 176 -2.29 2.11 -19.75
N LEU A 177 -1.38 1.14 -19.62
CA LEU A 177 -0.08 1.21 -20.27
C LEU A 177 -0.19 1.12 -21.79
N GLU A 178 -1.03 0.23 -22.33
CA GLU A 178 -1.28 0.16 -23.78
C GLU A 178 -1.85 1.48 -24.33
N TYR A 179 -2.62 2.20 -23.52
CA TYR A 179 -3.15 3.52 -23.90
C TYR A 179 -2.10 4.64 -23.82
N LEU A 180 -1.19 4.60 -22.83
CA LEU A 180 -0.22 5.67 -22.59
C LEU A 180 1.11 5.48 -23.35
N VAL A 181 1.58 4.24 -23.50
CA VAL A 181 2.93 3.93 -23.99
C VAL A 181 2.90 3.60 -25.48
N ASP A 182 3.26 4.60 -26.29
CA ASP A 182 3.37 4.48 -27.74
C ASP A 182 4.78 4.03 -28.16
N ILE A 183 5.01 2.73 -28.18
CA ILE A 183 6.31 2.12 -28.53
C ILE A 183 6.68 2.40 -29.99
N GLU A 184 5.70 2.48 -30.89
CA GLU A 184 5.93 2.75 -32.32
C GLU A 184 6.56 4.14 -32.52
N ASN A 185 6.22 5.09 -31.65
CA ASN A 185 6.80 6.44 -31.63
C ASN A 185 7.91 6.61 -30.59
N GLY A 186 8.54 5.52 -30.14
CA GLY A 186 9.75 5.54 -29.31
C GLY A 186 9.51 5.74 -27.81
N ALA A 187 8.25 5.69 -27.33
CA ALA A 187 7.99 5.65 -25.90
C ALA A 187 8.41 4.30 -25.30
N LYS A 188 8.74 4.28 -24.02
CA LYS A 188 9.13 3.06 -23.30
C LYS A 188 8.22 2.78 -22.11
N TYR A 189 8.11 1.51 -21.74
CA TYR A 189 7.46 1.13 -20.49
C TYR A 189 8.21 1.69 -19.27
N PRO A 190 7.50 1.94 -18.14
CA PRO A 190 8.03 2.65 -16.98
C PRO A 190 9.30 2.04 -16.37
N TYR A 191 9.51 0.73 -16.55
CA TYR A 191 10.65 0.01 -16.01
C TYR A 191 11.30 -0.82 -17.10
N ALA A 192 12.63 -0.86 -17.12
CA ALA A 192 13.39 -1.56 -18.15
C ALA A 192 13.03 -3.07 -18.22
N PHE A 193 12.73 -3.71 -17.08
CA PHE A 193 12.29 -5.11 -17.07
C PHE A 193 10.94 -5.36 -17.77
N MET A 194 10.11 -4.32 -17.99
CA MET A 194 8.84 -4.43 -18.72
C MET A 194 9.00 -4.21 -20.22
N ASP A 195 10.11 -3.62 -20.65
CA ASP A 195 10.42 -3.26 -22.02
C ASP A 195 11.01 -4.46 -22.76
N VAL A 196 10.16 -5.47 -22.94
CA VAL A 196 10.48 -6.74 -23.60
C VAL A 196 9.86 -6.81 -24.99
N ASP A 197 10.57 -7.41 -25.94
CA ASP A 197 10.19 -7.47 -27.37
C ASP A 197 8.88 -8.24 -27.62
N SER A 198 8.49 -9.13 -26.72
CA SER A 198 7.33 -9.99 -26.90
C SER A 198 6.28 -9.73 -25.82
N VAL A 199 5.05 -9.47 -26.29
CA VAL A 199 3.85 -9.35 -25.47
C VAL A 199 3.68 -10.58 -24.56
N TYR A 200 4.06 -11.78 -25.03
CA TYR A 200 4.00 -13.00 -24.23
C TYR A 200 4.90 -12.93 -22.98
N HIS A 201 6.13 -12.43 -23.11
CA HIS A 201 7.02 -12.23 -21.95
C HIS A 201 6.44 -11.21 -20.97
N ARG A 202 5.86 -10.12 -21.48
CA ARG A 202 5.22 -9.10 -20.65
C ARG A 202 3.98 -9.65 -19.92
N MET A 203 3.18 -10.49 -20.58
CA MET A 203 2.07 -11.20 -19.93
C MET A 203 2.54 -12.11 -18.78
N ILE A 204 3.68 -12.79 -18.93
CA ILE A 204 4.27 -13.59 -17.85
C ILE A 204 4.64 -12.71 -16.67
N ILE A 205 5.30 -11.57 -16.91
CA ILE A 205 5.68 -10.62 -15.86
C ILE A 205 4.43 -10.16 -15.08
N PHE A 206 3.38 -9.74 -15.77
CA PHE A 206 2.14 -9.30 -15.14
C PHE A 206 1.46 -10.42 -14.34
N SER A 207 1.47 -11.64 -14.89
CA SER A 207 0.90 -12.81 -14.22
C SER A 207 1.66 -13.18 -12.94
N VAL A 208 2.99 -13.11 -12.97
CA VAL A 208 3.83 -13.35 -11.79
C VAL A 208 3.60 -12.28 -10.72
N ILE A 209 3.56 -10.99 -11.10
CA ILE A 209 3.29 -9.89 -10.16
C ILE A 209 1.89 -10.02 -9.56
N ALA A 210 0.87 -10.36 -10.36
CA ALA A 210 -0.47 -10.62 -9.89
C ALA A 210 -0.52 -11.78 -8.89
N LEU A 211 0.18 -12.88 -9.17
CA LEU A 211 0.29 -14.01 -8.24
C LEU A 211 0.94 -13.58 -6.93
N ILE A 212 2.05 -12.83 -6.99
CA ILE A 212 2.74 -12.31 -5.80
C ILE A 212 1.79 -11.41 -4.99
N ALA A 213 1.03 -10.53 -5.62
CA ALA A 213 0.07 -9.64 -4.94
C ALA A 213 -1.01 -10.44 -4.21
N PHE A 214 -1.53 -11.49 -4.84
CA PHE A 214 -2.52 -12.36 -4.20
C PHE A 214 -1.92 -13.17 -3.04
N LEU A 215 -0.72 -13.73 -3.21
CA LEU A 215 -0.02 -14.45 -2.14
C LEU A 215 0.33 -13.54 -0.97
N GLN A 216 0.73 -12.30 -1.25
CA GLN A 216 0.99 -11.26 -0.26
C GLN A 216 -0.28 -10.92 0.54
N PHE A 217 -1.43 -10.79 -0.11
CA PHE A 217 -2.72 -10.63 0.59
C PHE A 217 -2.99 -11.80 1.56
N LEU A 218 -2.81 -13.05 1.12
CA LEU A 218 -3.01 -14.23 1.97
C LEU A 218 -2.01 -14.26 3.14
N PHE A 219 -0.76 -13.92 2.87
CA PHE A 219 0.31 -13.87 3.87
C PHE A 219 0.01 -12.80 4.94
N LEU A 220 -0.32 -11.58 4.54
CA LEU A 220 -0.62 -10.49 5.47
C LEU A 220 -1.82 -10.78 6.36
N ARG A 221 -2.85 -11.49 5.86
CA ARG A 221 -3.94 -11.96 6.71
C ARG A 221 -3.47 -12.92 7.80
N LYS A 222 -2.56 -13.85 7.47
CA LYS A 222 -1.99 -14.77 8.46
C LYS A 222 -1.11 -14.02 9.47
N VAL A 223 -0.31 -13.06 9.00
CA VAL A 223 0.50 -12.21 9.87
C VAL A 223 -0.37 -11.39 10.82
N TYR A 224 -1.47 -10.81 10.31
CA TYR A 224 -2.45 -10.13 11.15
C TYR A 224 -2.99 -11.06 12.22
N ASP A 225 -3.46 -12.25 11.83
CA ASP A 225 -4.05 -13.20 12.77
C ASP A 225 -3.05 -13.56 13.89
N TRP A 226 -1.79 -13.81 13.53
CA TRP A 226 -0.73 -14.11 14.50
C TRP A 226 -0.35 -12.93 15.40
N ILE A 227 -0.09 -11.74 14.83
CA ILE A 227 0.33 -10.56 15.61
C ILE A 227 -0.80 -10.09 16.51
N VAL A 228 -2.01 -9.97 15.97
CA VAL A 228 -3.13 -9.40 16.71
C VAL A 228 -3.57 -10.31 17.84
N GLU A 229 -3.68 -11.61 17.60
CA GLU A 229 -3.96 -12.59 18.67
C GLU A 229 -2.93 -12.48 19.81
N THR A 230 -1.63 -12.47 19.46
CA THR A 230 -0.55 -12.36 20.44
C THR A 230 -0.63 -11.06 21.25
N THR A 231 -0.83 -9.92 20.59
CA THR A 231 -0.90 -8.61 21.27
C THR A 231 -2.11 -8.49 22.20
N GLU A 232 -3.26 -9.05 21.81
CA GLU A 232 -4.48 -9.00 22.62
C GLU A 232 -4.41 -9.93 23.85
N GLU A 233 -3.72 -11.07 23.73
CA GLU A 233 -3.44 -11.95 24.87
C GLU A 233 -2.55 -11.26 25.91
N ILE A 234 -1.52 -10.53 25.46
CA ILE A 234 -0.61 -9.78 26.31
C ILE A 234 -1.34 -8.63 27.01
N ASP A 235 -2.09 -7.80 26.27
CA ASP A 235 -2.88 -6.70 26.84
C ASP A 235 -3.85 -7.26 27.91
N SER A 236 -4.57 -8.34 27.59
CA SER A 236 -5.47 -9.01 28.53
C SER A 236 -4.76 -9.57 29.77
N ALA A 237 -3.48 -9.94 29.68
CA ALA A 237 -2.69 -10.41 30.82
C ALA A 237 -2.20 -9.25 31.69
N ILE A 238 -1.83 -8.13 31.09
CA ILE A 238 -1.45 -6.89 31.77
C ILE A 238 -2.64 -6.34 32.56
N ASP A 239 -3.81 -6.23 31.93
CA ASP A 239 -5.02 -5.69 32.56
C ASP A 239 -5.49 -6.56 33.75
N ARG A 240 -5.26 -7.88 33.67
CA ARG A 240 -5.50 -8.79 34.80
C ARG A 240 -4.52 -8.60 35.96
N LYS A 241 -3.29 -8.17 35.67
CA LYS A 241 -2.21 -7.98 36.65
C LYS A 241 -2.23 -6.59 37.28
N PHE A 242 -2.66 -5.59 36.52
CA PHE A 242 -2.70 -4.19 36.91
C PHE A 242 -4.07 -3.61 36.52
N PRO A 243 -5.15 -3.98 37.24
CA PRO A 243 -6.46 -3.40 36.98
C PRO A 243 -6.37 -1.88 37.13
N GLU A 244 -6.82 -1.14 36.12
CA GLU A 244 -7.04 0.30 36.24
C GLU A 244 -7.89 0.53 37.50
N LYS A 245 -7.45 1.43 38.40
CA LYS A 245 -8.32 1.86 39.49
C LYS A 245 -9.48 2.62 38.84
N ASP A 246 -10.69 2.10 38.97
CA ASP A 246 -11.89 2.81 38.59
C ASP A 246 -11.95 4.09 39.44
N ASP A 247 -11.65 5.24 38.83
CA ASP A 247 -11.89 6.58 39.38
C ASP A 247 -13.33 7.06 39.06
#